data_AF-A0AA51N233-F1
#
_entry.id   AF-A0AA51N233-F1
#
_cell.length_a   1.000
_cell.length_b   1.000
_cell.length_c   1.000
_cell.angle_alpha   90.00
_cell.angle_beta   90.00
_cell.angle_gamma   90.00
#
_symmetry.space_group_name_H-M   'P 1'
#
loop_
_entity.id
_entity.type
_entity.pdbx_description
1 polymer ?
#
loop_
_entity_poly.entity_id
_entity_poly.type
_entity_poly.pdbx_seq_one_letter_code
_entity_poly.pdbx_strand_id
1 'polypeptide(L)'
;MENDYALGFIEGLNKAFKKQKEANQEWGLVLVRDQAVIDEYNNKKFKDIINTNTKLQGFRDAYYQGIEDGEYFSTSDRIAGEEAKQLQDGTYELFNTDDE
;
A
#
# COMPACT_ATOMS: atom_id res chain seq x y z
N MET A 1 8.04 -11.88 -15.25
CA MET A 1 8.00 -12.30 -13.83
C MET A 1 7.50 -11.17 -12.93
N GLU A 2 8.17 -10.01 -12.89
CA GLU A 2 7.78 -8.85 -12.06
C GLU A 2 6.34 -8.36 -12.33
N ASN A 3 5.93 -8.32 -13.59
CA ASN A 3 4.56 -7.96 -13.97
C ASN A 3 3.48 -8.88 -13.37
N ASP A 4 3.77 -10.19 -13.28
CA ASP A 4 2.83 -11.17 -12.73
C ASP A 4 2.77 -11.07 -11.21
N TYR A 5 3.92 -10.82 -10.57
CA TYR A 5 3.97 -10.48 -9.14
C TYR A 5 3.16 -9.23 -8.82
N ALA A 6 3.36 -8.13 -9.56
CA ALA A 6 2.64 -6.88 -9.36
C ALA A 6 1.11 -7.05 -9.52
N LEU A 7 0.69 -7.83 -10.51
CA LEU A 7 -0.74 -8.19 -10.68
C LEU A 7 -1.26 -8.95 -9.46
N GLY A 8 -0.51 -9.93 -8.97
CA GLY A 8 -0.86 -10.70 -7.78
C GLY A 8 -0.95 -9.82 -6.53
N PHE A 9 0.02 -8.93 -6.35
CA PHE A 9 0.08 -7.99 -5.24
C PHE A 9 -1.13 -7.05 -5.17
N ILE A 10 -1.52 -6.49 -6.32
CA ILE A 10 -2.73 -5.66 -6.41
C ILE A 10 -3.99 -6.47 -6.06
N GLU A 11 -4.07 -7.73 -6.50
CA GLU A 11 -5.18 -8.63 -6.14
C GLU A 11 -5.20 -8.93 -4.64
N GLY A 12 -4.05 -9.16 -4.01
CA GLY A 12 -3.93 -9.37 -2.56
C GLY A 12 -4.40 -8.16 -1.75
N LEU A 13 -3.96 -6.95 -2.13
CA LEU A 13 -4.41 -5.70 -1.52
C LEU A 13 -5.93 -5.52 -1.63
N ASN A 14 -6.50 -5.80 -2.80
CA ASN A 14 -7.94 -5.72 -3.02
C ASN A 14 -8.71 -6.67 -2.08
N LYS A 15 -8.20 -7.88 -1.85
CA LYS A 15 -8.81 -8.82 -0.90
C LYS A 15 -8.71 -8.32 0.54
N ALA A 16 -7.54 -7.84 0.97
CA ALA A 16 -7.36 -7.26 2.31
C ALA A 16 -8.32 -6.10 2.54
N PHE A 17 -8.44 -5.19 1.57
CA PHE A 17 -9.38 -4.07 1.62
C PHE A 17 -10.85 -4.53 1.70
N LYS A 18 -11.26 -5.55 0.95
CA LYS A 18 -12.61 -6.12 1.05
C LYS A 18 -12.86 -6.76 2.42
N LYS A 19 -11.92 -7.54 2.94
CA LYS A 19 -12.00 -8.13 4.30
C LYS A 19 -12.13 -7.03 5.36
N GLN A 20 -11.35 -5.95 5.25
CA GLN A 20 -11.46 -4.79 6.13
C GLN A 20 -12.86 -4.15 6.08
N LYS A 21 -13.43 -3.97 4.87
CA LYS A 21 -14.78 -3.44 4.69
C LYS A 21 -15.86 -4.35 5.28
N GLU A 22 -15.71 -5.66 5.15
CA GLU A 22 -16.65 -6.64 5.70
C GLU A 22 -16.58 -6.69 7.23
N ALA A 23 -15.37 -6.69 7.80
CA ALA A 23 -15.16 -6.71 9.24
C ALA A 23 -15.57 -5.39 9.94
N ASN A 24 -15.51 -4.26 9.23
CA ASN A 24 -15.82 -2.93 9.76
C ASN A 24 -17.09 -2.33 9.12
N GLN A 25 -18.09 -3.16 8.76
CA GLN A 25 -19.33 -2.69 8.13
C GLN A 25 -20.05 -1.60 8.94
N GLU A 26 -19.94 -1.62 10.26
CA GLU A 26 -20.54 -0.61 11.16
C GLU A 26 -19.76 0.71 11.18
N TRP A 27 -18.47 0.68 10.86
CA TRP A 27 -17.57 1.83 10.87
C TRP A 27 -17.34 2.24 9.42
N GLY A 28 -18.33 2.93 8.84
CA GLY A 28 -18.21 3.51 7.51
C GLY A 28 -17.03 4.49 7.49
N LEU A 29 -15.89 4.08 6.94
CA LEU A 29 -14.75 4.94 6.73
C LEU A 29 -15.14 6.02 5.70
N VAL A 30 -15.64 7.16 6.18
CA VAL A 30 -15.91 8.32 5.35
C VAL A 30 -14.58 9.00 5.09
N LEU A 31 -13.94 8.65 3.96
CA LEU A 31 -12.86 9.45 3.41
C LEU A 31 -13.45 10.76 2.88
N VAL A 32 -13.58 11.76 3.76
CA VAL A 32 -13.89 13.13 3.34
C VAL A 32 -12.69 13.65 2.56
N ARG A 33 -12.87 13.81 1.24
CA ARG A 33 -11.89 14.46 0.40
C ARG A 33 -12.03 15.97 0.59
N ASP A 34 -10.92 16.65 0.86
CA ASP A 34 -10.89 18.12 0.92
C ASP A 34 -11.35 18.70 -0.42
N GLN A 35 -12.20 19.72 -0.38
CA GLN A 35 -12.73 20.37 -1.57
C GLN A 35 -11.61 20.93 -2.45
N ALA A 36 -10.53 21.46 -1.87
CA ALA A 36 -9.38 21.96 -2.62
C ALA A 36 -8.69 20.86 -3.44
N VAL A 37 -8.62 19.63 -2.90
CA VAL A 37 -8.05 18.48 -3.62
C VAL A 37 -8.96 18.04 -4.76
N ILE A 38 -10.28 18.06 -4.54
CA ILE A 38 -11.26 17.74 -5.58
C ILE A 38 -11.17 18.76 -6.72
N ASP A 39 -11.13 20.04 -6.40
CA ASP A 39 -11.11 21.13 -7.36
C ASP A 39 -9.82 21.09 -8.19
N GLU A 40 -8.66 20.90 -7.55
CA GLU A 40 -7.38 20.78 -8.26
C GLU A 40 -7.32 19.52 -9.13
N TYR A 41 -7.78 18.38 -8.62
CA TYR A 41 -7.85 17.14 -9.39
C TYR A 41 -8.71 17.29 -10.64
N ASN A 42 -9.87 17.95 -10.54
CA ASN A 42 -10.78 18.17 -11.65
C ASN A 42 -10.23 19.18 -12.68
N ASN A 43 -9.48 20.19 -12.21
CA ASN A 43 -8.84 21.16 -13.09
C ASN A 43 -7.57 20.62 -13.77
N LYS A 44 -7.00 19.53 -13.24
CA LYS A 44 -5.79 18.92 -13.76
C LYS A 44 -6.02 18.27 -15.12
N LYS A 45 -5.40 18.85 -16.15
CA LYS A 45 -5.33 18.23 -17.49
C LYS A 45 -4.21 17.21 -17.53
N PHE A 46 -4.55 15.93 -17.50
CA PHE A 46 -3.60 14.86 -17.75
C PHE A 46 -3.15 14.92 -19.21
N LYS A 47 -1.84 15.10 -19.44
CA LYS A 47 -1.29 15.31 -20.79
C LYS A 47 -1.39 14.06 -21.67
N ASP A 48 -1.20 12.88 -21.07
CA ASP A 48 -1.06 11.63 -21.80
C ASP A 48 -1.80 10.49 -21.08
N ILE A 49 -2.41 9.59 -21.85
CA ILE A 49 -2.96 8.31 -21.36
C ILE A 49 -1.90 7.26 -21.65
N ILE A 50 -1.27 6.73 -20.60
CA ILE A 50 -0.34 5.60 -20.74
C ILE A 50 -1.17 4.32 -20.69
N ASN A 51 -1.02 3.47 -21.71
CA ASN A 51 -1.64 2.14 -21.70
C ASN A 51 -0.89 1.23 -20.72
N THR A 52 -1.48 1.01 -19.55
CA THR A 52 -0.94 0.15 -18.48
C THR A 52 -1.45 -1.30 -18.56
N ASN A 53 -2.11 -1.70 -19.65
CA ASN A 53 -2.63 -3.05 -19.78
C ASN A 53 -1.48 -4.07 -19.82
N THR A 54 -1.29 -4.74 -18.70
CA THR A 54 -0.38 -5.88 -18.56
C THR A 54 -1.22 -7.16 -18.43
N LYS A 55 -0.84 -8.19 -19.18
CA LYS A 55 -1.44 -9.52 -19.10
C LYS A 55 -0.51 -10.44 -18.33
N LEU A 56 -1.10 -11.43 -17.66
CA LEU A 56 -0.34 -12.50 -17.03
C LEU A 56 0.58 -13.16 -18.07
N GLN A 57 1.89 -13.12 -17.83
CA GLN A 57 2.91 -13.71 -18.68
C GLN A 57 3.13 -15.21 -18.40
N GLY A 58 2.44 -15.75 -17.38
CA GLY A 58 2.38 -17.18 -17.08
C GLY A 58 3.23 -17.61 -15.88
N PHE A 59 3.86 -16.68 -15.18
CA PHE A 59 4.63 -16.95 -13.96
C PHE A 59 3.69 -17.05 -12.75
N ARG A 60 3.00 -18.19 -12.64
CA ARG A 60 1.99 -18.43 -11.59
C ARG A 60 2.56 -18.27 -10.18
N ASP A 61 3.76 -18.76 -9.93
CA ASP A 61 4.36 -18.71 -8.58
C ASP A 61 4.61 -17.27 -8.15
N ALA A 62 5.13 -16.42 -9.05
CA ALA A 62 5.31 -15.00 -8.79
C ALA A 62 3.98 -14.29 -8.54
N TYR A 63 2.93 -14.64 -9.29
CA TYR A 63 1.59 -14.12 -9.08
C TYR A 63 1.01 -14.53 -7.71
N TYR A 64 1.14 -15.80 -7.31
CA TYR A 64 0.66 -16.26 -6.00
C TYR A 64 1.44 -15.65 -4.85
N GLN A 65 2.76 -15.49 -4.99
CA GLN A 65 3.58 -14.76 -4.01
C GLN A 65 3.12 -13.31 -3.88
N GLY A 66 2.85 -12.64 -5.01
CA GLY A 66 2.30 -11.30 -5.01
C GLY A 66 1.00 -11.23 -4.22
N ILE A 67 0.07 -12.16 -4.46
CA ILE A 67 -1.20 -12.22 -3.70
C ILE A 67 -0.94 -12.29 -2.20
N GLU A 68 -0.06 -13.19 -1.76
CA GLU A 68 0.26 -13.38 -0.35
C GLU A 68 0.82 -12.08 0.26
N ASP A 69 1.86 -11.53 -0.35
CA ASP A 69 2.50 -10.29 0.09
C ASP A 69 1.51 -9.11 0.14
N GLY A 70 0.60 -9.04 -0.85
CA GLY A 70 -0.44 -8.00 -0.91
C GLY A 70 -1.54 -8.19 0.13
N GLU A 71 -1.91 -9.43 0.48
CA GLU A 71 -2.91 -9.70 1.52
C GLU A 71 -2.39 -9.33 2.93
N TYR A 72 -1.08 -9.47 3.16
CA TYR A 72 -0.42 -9.17 4.43
C TYR A 72 0.29 -7.81 4.46
N PHE A 73 0.17 -7.00 3.41
CA PHE A 73 0.81 -5.69 3.33
C PHE A 73 0.30 -4.74 4.42
N SER A 74 1.23 -4.16 5.17
CA SER A 74 0.96 -3.16 6.20
C SER A 74 1.91 -1.97 6.02
N THR A 75 1.37 -0.76 6.08
CA THR A 75 2.20 0.46 6.10
C THR A 75 2.84 0.69 7.47
N SER A 76 2.31 0.09 8.53
CA SER A 76 2.89 0.15 9.88
C SER A 76 4.29 -0.45 9.93
N ASP A 77 4.58 -1.43 9.07
CA ASP A 77 5.88 -2.07 8.98
C ASP A 77 6.91 -1.20 8.23
N ARG A 78 6.46 -0.13 7.55
CA ARG A 78 7.27 0.74 6.70
C ARG A 78 7.32 2.21 7.12
N ILE A 79 6.54 2.64 8.11
CA ILE A 79 6.65 3.99 8.71
C ILE A 79 7.72 4.02 9.82
N ALA A 80 8.23 2.87 10.24
CA ALA A 80 9.59 2.84 10.76
C ALA A 80 10.52 3.00 9.56
N GLY A 81 10.93 4.25 9.29
CA GLY A 81 12.28 4.42 8.79
C GLY A 81 13.18 3.55 9.66
N GLU A 82 14.12 2.84 9.04
CA GLU A 82 15.29 2.30 9.73
C GLU A 82 15.68 3.34 10.81
N GLU A 83 15.79 2.93 12.09
CA GLU A 83 16.11 3.75 13.31
C GLU A 83 15.09 3.66 14.47
N ALA A 84 14.50 2.48 14.72
CA ALA A 84 13.97 2.17 16.05
C ALA A 84 14.27 0.71 16.41
N LYS A 85 15.40 0.47 17.08
CA LYS A 85 15.66 -0.84 17.70
C LYS A 85 14.89 -0.90 19.01
N GLN A 86 13.93 -1.81 19.08
CA GLN A 86 13.28 -2.17 20.35
C GLN A 86 14.32 -2.82 21.28
N LEU A 87 14.46 -2.26 22.47
CA LEU A 87 15.23 -2.87 23.56
C LEU A 87 14.39 -3.96 24.23
N GLN A 88 15.05 -4.93 24.89
CA GLN A 88 14.39 -6.14 25.43
C GLN A 88 13.36 -5.85 26.53
N ASP A 89 13.27 -4.62 27.03
CA ASP A 89 12.30 -4.17 28.03
C ASP A 89 11.07 -3.48 27.42
N GLY A 90 10.97 -3.41 26.09
CA GLY A 90 9.84 -2.81 25.38
C GLY A 90 9.88 -1.29 25.27
N THR A 91 11.01 -0.65 25.59
CA THR A 91 11.23 0.77 25.36
C THR A 91 11.90 1.06 24.01
N TYR A 92 11.69 2.27 23.50
CA TYR A 92 12.25 2.76 22.24
C TYR A 92 13.16 3.95 22.55
N GLU A 93 14.39 3.93 22.06
CA GLU A 93 15.26 5.12 22.04
C GLU A 93 15.25 5.73 20.63
N LEU A 94 15.00 7.04 20.56
CA LEU A 94 15.15 7.83 19.34
C LEU A 94 16.61 8.30 19.27
N PHE A 95 17.39 7.79 18.31
CA PHE A 95 18.72 8.32 18.04
C PHE A 95 18.56 9.56 17.15
N ASN A 96 18.90 10.74 17.68
CA ASN A 96 19.06 11.93 16.84
C ASN A 96 20.39 11.81 16.11
N THR A 97 20.35 11.61 14.80
CA THR A 97 21.53 11.79 13.92
C THR A 97 21.59 13.23 13.43
N ASP A 98 21.59 14.18 14.38
CA ASP A 98 22.07 15.55 14.13
C ASP A 98 23.51 15.63 14.65
N ASP A 99 24.42 14.94 13.97
CA ASP A 99 25.87 15.16 14.06
C ASP A 99 26.50 14.66 12.74
N GLU A 100 26.49 15.54 11.73
CA GLU A 100 27.68 15.97 10.95
C GLU A 100 27.31 16.98 9.84
#